data_AF-A0A953AAV9-F1
#
_entry.id   AF-A0A953AAV9-F1
#
_cell.length_a   1.000
_cell.length_b   1.000
_cell.length_c   1.000
_cell.angle_alpha   90.00
_cell.angle_beta   90.00
_cell.angle_gamma   90.00
#
_symmetry.space_group_name_H-M   'P 1'
#
loop_
_entity.id
_entity.type
_entity.pdbx_description
1 polymer ?
#
loop_
_entity_poly.entity_id
_entity_poly.type
_entity_poly.pdbx_seq_one_letter_code
_entity_poly.pdbx_strand_id
1 'polypeptide(L)'
;MVLPRLRKGVRVLTVAVLGLIITAAPASASPHEIYLDDWWEYGRNWAYVNYDHTVVCANDGEEDGHGVYVEYRGPGSIHGFVWDGNGSRSGYSCLKVKKVTSFRLCEDDWGSPDCTAWKYI
;
A
#
# COMPACT_ATOMS: atom_id res chain seq x y z
N MET A 1 28.35 58.32 60.47
CA MET A 1 27.36 58.09 59.40
C MET A 1 27.20 56.58 59.24
N VAL A 2 25.99 56.06 59.44
CA VAL A 2 25.64 54.62 59.43
C VAL A 2 24.42 54.45 58.52
N LEU A 3 24.36 53.30 57.81
CA LEU A 3 23.24 52.60 57.12
C LEU A 3 23.47 52.38 55.60
N PRO A 4 22.92 51.31 54.99
CA PRO A 4 23.06 49.89 55.34
C PRO A 4 23.38 48.99 54.12
N ARG A 5 23.83 47.77 54.39
CA ARG A 5 24.04 46.69 53.42
C ARG A 5 22.70 46.18 52.85
N LEU A 6 22.52 46.21 51.54
CA LEU A 6 21.45 45.47 50.86
C LEU A 6 21.96 44.10 50.40
N ARG A 7 21.64 43.06 51.17
CA ARG A 7 21.54 41.68 50.69
C ARG A 7 20.15 41.49 50.09
N LYS A 8 20.03 41.07 48.83
CA LYS A 8 18.86 40.32 48.35
C LYS A 8 19.31 39.24 47.38
N GLY A 9 19.08 38.00 47.79
CA GLY A 9 19.47 36.79 47.09
C GLY A 9 18.82 36.69 45.72
N VAL A 10 19.63 36.32 44.74
CA VAL A 10 19.18 35.89 43.42
C VAL A 10 18.55 34.51 43.61
N ARG A 11 17.22 34.46 43.56
CA ARG A 11 16.48 33.19 43.47
C ARG A 11 16.70 32.64 42.07
N VAL A 12 17.56 31.63 41.96
CA VAL A 12 17.73 30.83 40.75
C VAL A 12 16.44 30.04 40.56
N LEU A 13 15.60 30.48 39.61
CA LEU A 13 14.43 29.74 39.17
C LEU A 13 14.91 28.67 38.18
N THR A 14 15.12 27.45 38.69
CA THR A 14 15.41 26.28 37.88
C THR A 14 14.11 25.86 37.19
N VAL A 15 13.92 26.26 35.93
CA VAL A 15 12.81 25.81 35.09
C VAL A 15 13.17 24.40 34.58
N ALA A 16 12.54 23.38 35.15
CA ALA A 16 12.65 22.01 34.66
C ALA A 16 11.88 21.88 33.34
N VAL A 17 12.60 21.83 32.22
CA VAL A 17 12.04 21.51 30.91
C VAL A 17 11.87 19.99 30.84
N LEU A 18 10.65 19.51 31.10
CA LEU A 18 10.27 18.13 30.88
C LEU A 18 10.23 17.89 29.35
N GLY A 19 11.27 17.23 28.82
CA GLY A 19 11.35 16.87 27.41
C GLY A 19 10.30 15.82 27.06
N LEU A 20 9.31 16.20 26.26
CA LEU A 20 8.35 15.29 25.66
C LEU A 20 9.05 14.53 24.53
N ILE A 21 9.54 13.32 24.81
CA ILE A 21 10.08 12.43 23.79
C ILE A 21 8.88 11.81 23.04
N ILE A 22 8.50 12.43 21.93
CA ILE A 22 7.53 11.85 21.01
C ILE A 22 8.26 10.74 20.25
N THR A 23 8.08 9.48 20.66
CA THR A 23 8.51 8.33 19.88
C THR A 23 7.62 8.23 18.64
N ALA A 24 8.09 8.78 17.52
CA ALA A 24 7.43 8.54 16.24
C ALA A 24 7.57 7.06 15.89
N ALA A 25 6.50 6.29 16.08
CA ALA A 25 6.45 4.94 15.54
C ALA A 25 6.50 5.06 14.01
N PRO A 26 7.30 4.23 13.32
CA PRO A 26 7.28 4.21 11.86
C PRO A 26 5.85 3.90 11.41
N ALA A 27 5.30 4.75 10.55
CA ALA A 27 4.04 4.46 9.89
C ALA A 27 4.28 3.26 8.97
N SER A 28 3.83 2.08 9.38
CA SER A 28 3.68 0.97 8.46
C SER A 28 2.59 1.35 7.47
N ALA A 29 2.97 1.77 6.27
CA ALA A 29 2.10 1.57 5.11
C ALA A 29 1.61 0.09 5.08
N SER A 30 0.44 -0.13 4.48
CA SER A 30 -0.16 -1.44 4.37
C SER A 30 -0.01 -1.94 2.94
N PRO A 31 0.03 -3.26 2.69
CA PRO A 31 -0.12 -3.76 1.33
C PRO A 31 -1.46 -3.31 0.73
N HIS A 32 -1.52 -3.26 -0.59
CA HIS A 32 -2.70 -2.84 -1.33
C HIS A 32 -3.34 -4.03 -2.02
N GLU A 33 -4.60 -4.29 -1.68
CA GLU A 33 -5.41 -5.34 -2.33
C GLU A 33 -6.64 -4.73 -2.99
N ILE A 34 -7.04 -5.32 -4.12
CA ILE A 34 -8.32 -5.06 -4.78
C ILE A 34 -8.91 -6.39 -5.20
N TYR A 35 -10.23 -6.41 -5.29
CA TYR A 35 -11.01 -7.56 -5.68
C TYR A 35 -11.88 -7.15 -6.88
N LEU A 36 -12.09 -8.06 -7.83
CA LEU A 36 -13.23 -7.90 -8.75
C LEU A 36 -14.51 -8.21 -7.94
N ASP A 37 -15.62 -7.56 -8.31
CA ASP A 37 -16.91 -7.72 -7.61
C ASP A 37 -17.68 -8.96 -8.10
N ASP A 38 -17.08 -9.72 -8.99
CA ASP A 38 -17.54 -11.03 -9.38
C ASP A 38 -17.21 -11.98 -8.24
N TRP A 39 -18.27 -12.57 -7.69
CA TRP A 39 -18.18 -13.44 -6.55
C TRP A 39 -18.77 -14.77 -6.95
N TRP A 40 -17.91 -15.64 -7.48
CA TRP A 40 -18.29 -16.97 -7.92
C TRP A 40 -18.33 -17.98 -6.77
N GLU A 41 -19.01 -19.11 -7.01
CA GLU A 41 -19.27 -20.15 -6.00
C GLU A 41 -17.99 -20.71 -5.34
N TYR A 42 -16.84 -20.59 -6.01
CA TYR A 42 -15.57 -21.21 -5.61
C TYR A 42 -14.47 -20.23 -5.17
N GLY A 43 -14.69 -18.92 -5.24
CA GLY A 43 -13.73 -17.95 -4.73
C GLY A 43 -13.93 -16.54 -5.23
N ARG A 44 -12.83 -15.80 -5.36
CA ARG A 44 -12.86 -14.42 -5.83
C ARG A 44 -11.54 -14.05 -6.49
N ASN A 45 -11.61 -13.31 -7.58
CA ASN A 45 -10.45 -12.69 -8.20
C ASN A 45 -9.88 -11.55 -7.35
N TRP A 46 -8.55 -11.51 -7.19
CA TRP A 46 -7.88 -10.43 -6.46
C TRP A 46 -6.50 -10.07 -7.01
N ALA A 47 -6.12 -8.82 -6.77
CA ALA A 47 -4.78 -8.30 -7.03
C ALA A 47 -4.13 -7.85 -5.74
N TYR A 48 -2.81 -7.95 -5.72
CA TYR A 48 -2.00 -7.51 -4.58
C TYR A 48 -0.77 -6.74 -5.02
N VAL A 49 -0.49 -5.66 -4.29
CA VAL A 49 0.76 -4.92 -4.36
C VAL A 49 1.37 -4.87 -2.97
N ASN A 50 2.62 -5.32 -2.86
CA ASN A 50 3.29 -5.35 -1.57
C ASN A 50 3.56 -3.95 -1.02
N TYR A 51 3.91 -3.89 0.27
CA TYR A 51 4.27 -2.67 1.00
C TYR A 51 5.27 -1.76 0.26
N ASP A 52 6.31 -2.34 -0.34
CA ASP A 52 7.34 -1.55 -1.01
C ASP A 52 6.90 -1.05 -2.40
N HIS A 53 5.73 -1.48 -2.86
CA HIS A 53 5.18 -1.32 -4.21
C HIS A 53 6.16 -1.85 -5.27
N THR A 54 6.86 -2.95 -4.99
CA THR A 54 7.84 -3.58 -5.88
C THR A 54 7.43 -4.98 -6.32
N VAL A 55 6.33 -5.51 -5.80
CA VAL A 55 5.77 -6.79 -6.20
C VAL A 55 4.30 -6.58 -6.52
N VAL A 56 3.89 -7.05 -7.70
CA VAL A 56 2.49 -7.07 -8.16
C VAL A 56 2.10 -8.52 -8.37
N CYS A 57 0.93 -8.92 -7.88
CA CYS A 57 0.40 -10.26 -8.04
C CYS A 57 -1.04 -10.23 -8.55
N ALA A 58 -1.36 -11.19 -9.41
CA ALA A 58 -2.70 -11.49 -9.90
C ALA A 58 -3.11 -12.87 -9.39
N ASN A 59 -4.34 -13.01 -8.93
CA ASN A 59 -4.91 -14.28 -8.52
C ASN A 59 -6.29 -14.48 -9.15
N ASP A 60 -6.40 -15.55 -9.95
CA ASP A 60 -7.69 -16.14 -10.30
C ASP A 60 -8.11 -17.07 -9.16
N GLY A 61 -9.21 -16.72 -8.50
CA GLY A 61 -9.77 -17.52 -7.40
C GLY A 61 -11.06 -18.25 -7.76
N GLU A 62 -11.62 -18.02 -8.94
CA GLU A 62 -13.00 -18.38 -9.27
C GLU A 62 -13.10 -19.73 -10.01
N GLU A 63 -12.00 -20.17 -10.61
CA GLU A 63 -11.86 -21.46 -11.34
C GLU A 63 -12.95 -21.67 -12.41
N ASP A 64 -13.43 -20.60 -13.02
CA ASP A 64 -14.62 -20.60 -13.89
C ASP A 64 -14.29 -20.65 -15.38
N GLY A 65 -13.02 -20.47 -15.77
CA GLY A 65 -12.60 -20.46 -17.17
C GLY A 65 -11.98 -19.14 -17.63
N HIS A 66 -12.07 -18.09 -16.81
CA HIS A 66 -11.79 -16.72 -17.21
C HIS A 66 -10.40 -16.26 -16.72
N GLY A 67 -9.61 -15.70 -17.63
CA GLY A 67 -8.23 -15.34 -17.32
C GLY A 67 -8.15 -14.05 -16.52
N VAL A 68 -7.26 -13.97 -15.52
CA VAL A 68 -7.18 -12.81 -14.63
C VAL A 68 -5.82 -12.14 -14.74
N TYR A 69 -5.81 -10.83 -14.96
CA TYR A 69 -4.57 -10.07 -15.00
C TYR A 69 -4.63 -8.77 -14.20
N VAL A 70 -3.47 -8.38 -13.71
CA VAL A 70 -3.28 -7.09 -13.06
C VAL A 70 -2.49 -6.19 -13.98
N GLU A 71 -3.11 -5.10 -14.42
CA GLU A 71 -2.40 -3.99 -15.04
C GLU A 71 -1.81 -3.09 -13.97
N TYR A 72 -0.56 -2.69 -14.16
CA TYR A 72 0.13 -1.78 -13.26
C TYR A 72 0.85 -0.67 -14.03
N ARG A 73 0.90 0.50 -13.41
CA ARG A 73 1.70 1.64 -13.83
C ARG A 73 2.82 1.89 -12.85
N GLY A 74 3.95 2.34 -13.38
CA GLY A 74 5.11 2.78 -12.62
C GLY A 74 5.59 4.16 -13.05
N PRO A 75 6.65 4.67 -12.42
CA PRO A 75 7.23 5.96 -12.78
C PRO A 75 7.77 5.97 -14.21
N GLY A 76 7.74 7.14 -14.86
CA GLY A 76 8.33 7.32 -16.19
C GLY A 76 7.58 6.59 -17.31
N SER A 77 6.25 6.59 -17.24
CA SER A 77 5.37 5.94 -18.23
C SER A 77 5.50 4.41 -18.32
N ILE A 78 6.06 3.77 -17.28
CA ILE A 78 6.05 2.31 -17.19
C ILE A 78 4.60 1.83 -17.10
N HIS A 79 4.25 0.90 -17.97
CA HIS A 79 2.97 0.22 -18.00
C HIS A 79 3.22 -1.25 -18.30
N GLY A 80 2.60 -2.15 -17.54
CA GLY A 80 2.76 -3.58 -17.73
C GLY A 80 1.60 -4.36 -17.12
N PHE A 81 1.61 -5.67 -17.30
CA PHE A 81 0.61 -6.56 -16.76
C PHE A 81 1.25 -7.82 -16.15
N VAL A 82 0.57 -8.40 -15.17
CA VAL A 82 0.88 -9.72 -14.60
C VAL A 82 -0.36 -10.57 -14.81
N TRP A 83 -0.21 -11.66 -15.56
CA TRP A 83 -1.29 -12.60 -15.83
C TRP A 83 -1.18 -13.80 -14.88
N ASP A 84 -2.31 -14.27 -14.35
CA ASP A 84 -2.43 -15.43 -13.46
C ASP A 84 -1.86 -16.71 -14.12
N GLY A 85 -1.91 -16.77 -15.46
CA GLY A 85 -1.24 -17.78 -16.26
C GLY A 85 -2.18 -18.81 -16.87
N ASN A 86 -3.46 -18.87 -16.46
CA ASN A 86 -4.44 -19.79 -17.03
C ASN A 86 -5.87 -19.55 -16.47
N GLY A 87 -6.78 -18.98 -17.27
CA GLY A 87 -8.17 -18.78 -16.81
C GLY A 87 -8.97 -20.06 -16.51
N SER A 88 -8.53 -21.25 -16.94
CA SER A 88 -9.29 -22.49 -16.69
C SER A 88 -9.08 -23.12 -15.31
N ARG A 89 -8.27 -22.54 -14.41
CA ARG A 89 -7.99 -23.02 -13.04
C ARG A 89 -7.48 -21.88 -12.19
N SER A 90 -7.65 -21.97 -10.86
CA SER A 90 -7.05 -21.00 -9.95
C SER A 90 -5.54 -20.86 -10.21
N GLY A 91 -5.16 -19.63 -10.50
CA GLY A 91 -3.82 -19.23 -10.89
C GLY A 91 -3.30 -18.12 -9.98
N TYR A 92 -2.03 -18.20 -9.60
CA TYR A 92 -1.36 -17.16 -8.83
C TYR A 92 -0.03 -16.82 -9.44
N SER A 93 0.15 -15.55 -9.82
CA SER A 93 1.35 -15.08 -10.48
C SER A 93 1.80 -13.75 -9.90
N CYS A 94 3.10 -13.61 -9.69
CA CYS A 94 3.71 -12.38 -9.18
C CYS A 94 4.90 -11.95 -10.03
N LEU A 95 5.06 -10.64 -10.18
CA LEU A 95 6.21 -10.04 -10.83
C LEU A 95 6.86 -9.01 -9.91
N LYS A 96 8.20 -9.05 -9.84
CA LYS A 96 8.99 -7.99 -9.21
C LYS A 96 9.21 -6.85 -10.21
N VAL A 97 8.83 -5.65 -9.81
CA VAL A 97 8.94 -4.42 -10.61
C VAL A 97 9.68 -3.34 -9.82
N LYS A 98 10.14 -2.30 -10.51
CA LYS A 98 10.90 -1.22 -9.87
C LYS A 98 10.07 -0.43 -8.85
N LYS A 99 8.86 -0.03 -9.23
CA LYS A 99 7.88 0.67 -8.39
C LYS A 99 6.52 0.68 -9.07
N VAL A 100 5.46 0.48 -8.31
CA VAL A 100 4.06 0.63 -8.72
C VAL A 100 3.51 1.93 -8.15
N THR A 101 2.78 2.66 -8.98
CA THR A 101 2.09 3.91 -8.61
C THR A 101 0.58 3.78 -8.73
N SER A 102 0.11 2.89 -9.60
CA SER A 102 -1.31 2.53 -9.66
C SER A 102 -1.46 1.16 -10.28
N PHE A 103 -2.56 0.49 -9.98
CA PHE A 103 -2.90 -0.82 -10.53
C PHE A 103 -4.41 -1.00 -10.62
N ARG A 104 -4.84 -1.92 -11.48
CA ARG A 104 -6.21 -2.40 -11.58
C ARG A 104 -6.21 -3.88 -11.87
N LEU A 105 -7.25 -4.56 -11.42
CA LEU A 105 -7.48 -5.98 -11.70
C LEU A 105 -8.46 -6.06 -12.85
N CYS A 106 -8.23 -6.98 -13.77
CA CYS A 106 -9.09 -7.23 -14.90
C CYS A 106 -9.29 -8.73 -15.08
N GLU A 107 -10.47 -9.09 -15.55
CA GLU A 107 -10.85 -10.43 -15.96
C GLU A 107 -11.13 -10.45 -17.47
N ASP A 108 -10.63 -11.46 -18.16
CA ASP A 108 -10.76 -11.63 -19.60
C ASP A 108 -12.03 -12.43 -19.94
N ASP A 109 -13.16 -11.73 -19.88
CA ASP A 109 -14.51 -12.23 -20.19
C ASP A 109 -14.76 -12.30 -21.72
N TRP A 110 -14.06 -13.21 -22.40
CA TRP A 110 -14.30 -13.58 -23.82
C TRP A 110 -14.63 -12.40 -24.77
N GLY A 111 -13.84 -11.31 -24.69
CA GLY A 111 -13.89 -10.20 -25.64
C GLY A 111 -14.30 -8.84 -25.06
N SER A 112 -14.62 -8.73 -23.77
CA SER A 112 -14.69 -7.45 -23.07
C SER A 112 -14.04 -7.58 -21.70
N PRO A 113 -12.85 -7.00 -21.46
CA PRO A 113 -12.24 -7.10 -20.14
C PRO A 113 -13.07 -6.30 -19.14
N ASP A 114 -13.60 -6.99 -18.11
CA ASP A 114 -14.11 -6.29 -16.93
C ASP A 114 -12.90 -5.90 -16.07
N CYS A 115 -12.82 -4.64 -15.71
CA CYS A 115 -11.69 -4.09 -14.98
C CYS A 115 -12.19 -3.21 -13.84
N THR A 116 -11.57 -3.37 -12.68
CA THR A 116 -11.75 -2.41 -11.60
C THR A 116 -11.29 -1.02 -12.03
N ALA A 117 -11.78 0.00 -11.32
CA ALA A 117 -11.16 1.32 -11.38
C ALA A 117 -9.67 1.24 -10.99
N TRP A 118 -8.87 2.19 -11.49
CA TRP A 118 -7.48 2.31 -11.09
C TRP A 118 -7.37 2.66 -9.60
N LYS A 119 -6.66 1.82 -8.85
CA LYS A 119 -6.24 2.12 -7.48
C LYS A 119 -4.87 2.78 -7.50
N TYR A 120 -4.80 3.98 -6.95
CA TYR A 120 -3.56 4.75 -6.80
C TYR A 120 -2.91 4.45 -5.46
N ILE A 121 -1.57 4.45 -5.43
CA ILE A 121 -0.74 4.06 -4.30
C ILE A 121 0.27 5.16 -3.96
#